data_AF-A0A8T4P2N0-F1
#
_entry.id   AF-A0A8T4P2N0-F1
#
_cell.length_a   1.000
_cell.length_b   1.000
_cell.length_c   1.000
_cell.angle_alpha   90.00
_cell.angle_beta   90.00
_cell.angle_gamma   90.00
#
_symmetry.space_group_name_H-M   'P 1'
#
loop_
_entity.id
_entity.type
_entity.pdbx_description
1 polymer ?
#
loop_
_entity_poly.entity_id
_entity_poly.type
_entity_poly.pdbx_seq_one_letter_code
_entity_poly.pdbx_strand_id
1 'polypeptide(L)'
;MPRSKMNVFELILLIVGIGAAVLGFQLINQVYNAESGQISWLMVIAIFNWLTLLILFILLSLMVDVSKKELNEIKTMIYLLSEKKKR
;
A
#
# COMPACT_ATOMS: atom_id res chain seq x y z
N MET A 1 23.91 -7.47 -3.25
CA MET A 1 22.56 -7.00 -2.89
C MET A 1 21.64 -8.22 -2.90
N PRO A 2 21.10 -8.66 -1.76
CA PRO A 2 20.17 -9.79 -1.77
C PRO A 2 18.93 -9.36 -2.55
N ARG A 3 18.62 -10.05 -3.65
CA ARG A 3 17.39 -9.85 -4.41
C ARG A 3 16.23 -10.25 -3.52
N SER A 4 15.60 -9.29 -2.84
CA SER A 4 14.31 -9.50 -2.21
C SER A 4 13.36 -10.01 -3.29
N LYS A 5 12.92 -11.27 -3.17
CA LYS A 5 11.86 -11.78 -4.04
C LYS A 5 10.60 -11.01 -3.65
N MET A 6 10.12 -10.17 -4.55
CA MET A 6 8.88 -9.42 -4.36
C MET A 6 7.78 -10.41 -3.97
N ASN A 7 7.19 -10.20 -2.79
CA ASN A 7 6.19 -11.12 -2.27
C ASN A 7 4.90 -10.93 -3.08
N VAL A 8 4.12 -12.00 -3.29
CA VAL A 8 2.82 -11.96 -3.99
C VAL A 8 1.93 -10.85 -3.42
N PHE A 9 1.98 -10.64 -2.10
CA PHE A 9 1.25 -9.57 -1.45
C PHE A 9 1.69 -8.16 -1.87
N GLU A 10 3.01 -7.90 -1.98
CA GLU A 10 3.53 -6.61 -2.48
C GLU A 10 3.14 -6.38 -3.93
N LEU A 11 3.20 -7.44 -4.76
CA LEU A 11 2.77 -7.38 -6.15
C LEU A 11 1.29 -7.03 -6.27
N ILE A 12 0.43 -7.65 -5.46
CA ILE A 12 -1.01 -7.35 -5.43
C ILE A 12 -1.25 -5.91 -4.97
N LEU A 13 -0.60 -5.47 -3.88
CA LEU A 13 -0.70 -4.10 -3.39
C LEU A 13 -0.29 -3.07 -4.45
N LEU A 14 0.78 -3.35 -5.17
CA LEU A 14 1.26 -2.49 -6.26
C LEU A 14 0.22 -2.40 -7.39
N ILE A 15 -0.30 -3.54 -7.85
CA ILE A 15 -1.30 -3.59 -8.91
C ILE A 15 -2.58 -2.86 -8.49
N VAL A 16 -3.07 -3.12 -7.27
CA VAL A 16 -4.27 -2.48 -6.73
C VAL A 16 -4.06 -0.98 -6.53
N GLY A 17 -2.90 -0.57 -6.01
CA GLY A 17 -2.57 0.85 -5.82
C GLY A 17 -2.51 1.62 -7.14
N ILE A 18 -1.88 1.05 -8.17
CA ILE A 18 -1.86 1.63 -9.52
C ILE A 18 -3.28 1.69 -10.10
N GLY A 19 -4.05 0.61 -9.95
CA GLY A 19 -5.45 0.56 -10.39
C GLY A 19 -6.30 1.63 -9.73
N ALA A 20 -6.19 1.80 -8.41
CA ALA A 20 -6.90 2.83 -7.66
C ALA A 20 -6.48 4.25 -8.08
N ALA A 21 -5.20 4.47 -8.41
CA ALA A 21 -4.73 5.75 -8.93
C ALA A 21 -5.34 6.08 -10.31
N VAL A 22 -5.26 5.13 -11.26
CA VAL A 22 -5.78 5.37 -12.61
C VAL A 22 -7.30 5.50 -12.62
N LEU A 23 -8.00 4.58 -11.94
CA LEU A 23 -9.47 4.57 -11.90
C LEU A 23 -10.02 5.78 -11.14
N GLY A 24 -9.44 6.16 -10.01
CA GLY A 24 -9.91 7.33 -9.27
C GLY A 24 -9.79 8.61 -10.08
N PHE A 25 -8.68 8.80 -10.80
CA PHE A 25 -8.53 9.93 -11.71
C PHE A 25 -9.55 9.90 -12.86
N GLN A 26 -9.76 8.74 -13.48
CA GLN A 26 -10.74 8.60 -14.56
C GLN A 26 -12.17 8.91 -14.09
N LEU A 27 -12.58 8.39 -12.94
CA LEU A 27 -13.92 8.61 -12.39
C LEU A 27 -14.15 10.07 -12.01
N ILE A 28 -13.17 10.72 -11.40
CA ILE A 28 -13.25 12.16 -11.06
C ILE A 28 -13.38 13.01 -12.33
N ASN A 29 -12.56 12.74 -13.36
CA ASN A 29 -12.65 13.46 -14.63
C ASN A 29 -13.95 13.19 -15.38
N GLN A 30 -14.49 11.97 -15.28
CA GLN A 30 -15.78 11.65 -15.88
C GLN A 30 -16.90 12.49 -15.26
N VAL A 31 -16.92 12.63 -13.93
CA VAL A 31 -17.88 13.48 -13.21
C VAL A 31 -17.67 14.95 -13.58
N TYR A 32 -16.43 15.43 -13.62
CA TYR A 32 -16.11 16.80 -14.03
C TYR A 32 -16.65 17.14 -15.43
N ASN A 33 -16.46 16.23 -16.39
CA ASN A 33 -16.96 16.42 -17.76
C ASN A 33 -18.49 16.33 -17.84
N ALA A 34 -19.12 15.46 -17.03
CA ALA A 34 -20.57 15.36 -16.96
C ALA A 34 -21.22 16.63 -16.37
N GLU A 35 -20.57 17.29 -15.42
CA GLU A 35 -20.99 18.56 -14.82
C GLU A 35 -20.55 19.79 -15.63
N SER A 36 -20.19 19.62 -16.92
CA SER A 36 -19.78 20.71 -17.83
C SER A 36 -18.60 21.55 -17.31
N GLY A 37 -17.68 20.91 -16.59
CA GLY A 37 -16.50 21.57 -16.03
C GLY A 37 -16.76 22.38 -14.76
N GLN A 38 -17.93 22.23 -14.14
CA GLN A 38 -18.19 22.80 -12.82
C GLN A 38 -17.52 21.94 -11.75
N ILE A 39 -16.85 22.60 -10.79
CA ILE A 39 -16.28 21.93 -9.63
C ILE A 39 -17.34 21.96 -8.53
N SER A 40 -18.04 20.85 -8.33
CA SER A 40 -18.91 20.71 -7.17
C SER A 40 -18.12 20.45 -5.88
N TRP A 41 -18.71 20.82 -4.75
CA TRP A 41 -18.11 20.57 -3.43
C TRP A 41 -17.90 19.07 -3.17
N LEU A 42 -18.80 18.22 -3.68
CA LEU A 42 -18.67 16.76 -3.61
C LEU A 42 -17.45 16.27 -4.39
N MET A 43 -17.12 16.89 -5.51
CA MET A 43 -15.93 16.53 -6.29
C MET A 43 -14.64 16.86 -5.52
N VAL A 44 -14.60 17.99 -4.81
CA VAL A 44 -13.46 18.35 -3.94
C VAL A 44 -13.28 17.29 -2.85
N ILE A 45 -14.38 16.90 -2.17
CA ILE A 45 -14.34 15.85 -1.15
C ILE A 45 -13.87 14.51 -1.76
N ALA A 46 -14.35 14.15 -2.95
CA ALA A 46 -13.94 12.93 -3.64
C ALA A 46 -12.44 12.94 -3.98
N ILE A 47 -11.89 14.07 -4.44
CA ILE A 47 -10.45 14.22 -4.69
C ILE A 47 -9.65 14.03 -3.40
N PHE A 48 -10.05 14.69 -2.30
CA PHE A 48 -9.36 14.54 -1.02
C PHE A 48 -9.43 13.12 -0.48
N ASN A 49 -10.58 12.46 -0.58
CA ASN A 49 -10.73 11.05 -0.20
C ASN A 49 -9.87 10.14 -1.07
N TRP A 50 -9.81 10.37 -2.37
CA TRP A 50 -8.97 9.62 -3.29
C TRP A 50 -7.47 9.78 -2.95
N LEU A 51 -7.01 11.01 -2.69
CA LEU A 51 -5.64 11.27 -2.23
C LEU A 51 -5.33 10.59 -0.89
N THR A 52 -6.28 10.63 0.05
CA THR A 52 -6.15 9.97 1.35
C THR A 52 -6.00 8.46 1.18
N LEU A 53 -6.79 7.88 0.29
CA LEU A 53 -6.74 6.45 -0.04
C LEU A 53 -5.37 6.06 -0.63
N LEU A 54 -4.78 6.90 -1.49
CA LEU A 54 -3.42 6.68 -2.00
C LEU A 54 -2.37 6.72 -0.87
N ILE A 55 -2.48 7.66 0.07
CA ILE A 55 -1.59 7.73 1.23
C ILE A 55 -1.71 6.46 2.08
N LEU A 56 -2.92 5.97 2.32
CA LEU A 56 -3.14 4.73 3.07
C LEU A 56 -2.50 3.52 2.38
N PHE A 57 -2.55 3.43 1.05
CA PHE A 57 -1.86 2.37 0.31
C PHE A 57 -0.34 2.42 0.50
N ILE A 58 0.25 3.61 0.46
CA ILE A 58 1.69 3.79 0.69
C ILE A 58 2.05 3.37 2.13
N LEU A 59 1.26 3.80 3.12
CA LEU A 59 1.47 3.42 4.52
C LEU A 59 1.35 1.91 4.74
N LEU A 60 0.37 1.26 4.11
CA LEU A 60 0.19 -0.19 4.15
C LEU A 60 1.42 -0.90 3.59
N SER A 61 1.94 -0.45 2.45
CA SER A 61 3.16 -1.01 1.86
C SER A 61 4.34 -0.93 2.84
N LEU A 62 4.55 0.23 3.47
CA LEU A 62 5.62 0.43 4.44
C LEU A 62 5.46 -0.42 5.70
N MET A 63 4.24 -0.51 6.25
CA MET A 63 3.95 -1.33 7.43
C MET A 63 4.25 -2.81 7.20
N VAL A 64 3.96 -3.30 6.00
CA VAL A 64 4.21 -4.70 5.64
C VAL A 64 5.70 -5.00 5.60
N ASP A 65 6.51 -4.07 5.09
CA ASP A 65 7.96 -4.21 5.09
C ASP A 65 8.53 -4.23 6.52
N VAL A 66 8.05 -3.35 7.39
CA VAL A 66 8.43 -3.33 8.81
C VAL A 66 8.04 -4.64 9.50
N SER A 67 6.81 -5.10 9.29
CA SER A 67 6.29 -6.33 9.91
C SER A 67 7.11 -7.57 9.53
N LYS A 68 7.53 -7.67 8.26
CA LYS A 68 8.40 -8.76 7.79
C LYS A 68 9.77 -8.75 8.46
N LYS A 69 10.34 -7.55 8.66
CA LYS A 69 11.63 -7.38 9.31
C LYS A 69 11.57 -7.83 10.76
N GLU A 70 10.60 -7.33 11.53
CA GLU A 70 10.37 -7.71 12.93
C GLU A 70 10.20 -9.23 13.08
N LEU A 71 9.40 -9.85 12.20
CA LEU A 71 9.13 -11.29 12.26
C LEU A 71 10.38 -12.15 11.98
N ASN A 72 11.27 -11.69 11.09
CA ASN A 72 12.55 -12.34 10.83
C ASN A 72 13.52 -12.21 12.01
N GLU A 73 13.55 -11.05 12.66
CA GLU A 73 14.38 -10.82 13.86
C GLU A 73 13.94 -11.73 15.00
N ILE A 74 12.62 -11.86 15.25
CA ILE A 74 12.06 -12.79 16.23
C ILE A 74 12.42 -14.25 15.92
N LYS A 75 12.26 -14.68 14.65
CA LYS A 75 12.65 -16.05 14.23
C LYS A 75 14.14 -16.32 14.48
N THR A 76 14.99 -15.34 14.21
CA THR A 76 16.44 -15.44 14.42
C THR A 76 16.76 -15.58 15.90
N MET A 77 16.12 -14.80 16.77
CA MET A 77 16.28 -14.92 18.23
C MET A 77 15.85 -16.31 18.73
N ILE A 78 14.69 -16.82 18.30
CA ILE A 78 14.20 -18.14 18.70
C ILE A 78 15.18 -19.23 18.27
N TYR A 79 15.72 -19.15 17.05
CA TYR A 79 16.72 -20.09 16.56
C TYR A 79 17.97 -20.10 17.46
N LEU A 80 18.55 -18.94 17.75
CA LEU A 80 19.75 -18.81 18.60
C LEU A 80 19.49 -19.33 20.03
N LEU A 81 18.32 -19.06 20.60
CA LEU A 81 17.93 -19.58 21.91
C LEU A 81 17.78 -21.11 21.90
N SER A 82 17.21 -21.68 20.84
CA SER A 82 17.05 -23.12 20.70
C SER A 82 18.39 -23.85 20.52
N GLU A 83 19.33 -23.23 19.80
CA GLU A 83 20.67 -23.77 19.56
C GLU A 83 21.50 -23.76 20.85
N LYS A 84 21.41 -22.65 21.62
CA LYS A 84 22.05 -22.53 22.93
C LYS A 84 21.51 -23.53 23.95
N LYS A 85 20.25 -23.96 23.85
CA LYS A 85 19.64 -24.98 24.73
C LYS A 85 20.07 -26.41 24.38
N LYS A 86 20.55 -26.66 23.15
CA LYS A 86 21.00 -27.97 22.67
C LYS A 86 22.48 -28.26 22.97
N ARG A 87 23.26 -27.24 23.33
CA ARG A 87 24.62 -27.36 23.87
C ARG A 87 24.59 -27.32 25.39
#